data_AF-A0A183G8S6-F1
#
_entry.id   AF-A0A183G8S6-F1
#
_cell.length_a   1.000
_cell.length_b   1.000
_cell.length_c   1.000
_cell.angle_alpha   90.00
_cell.angle_beta   90.00
_cell.angle_gamma   90.00
#
_symmetry.space_group_name_H-M   'P 1'
#
loop_
_entity.id
_entity.type
_entity.pdbx_description
1 polymer ?
#
loop_
_entity_poly.entity_id
_entity_poly.type
_entity_poly.pdbx_seq_one_letter_code
_entity_poly.pdbx_strand_id
1 'polypeptide(L)'
;MSFCCLNLQVIFKDEKVLSTADLDINNKSFHVERATFCDNSITSLRKVWEKSCSVIEIDFSRNKIVHIESGAFASFRALNKLHFSNNKLSQLKRDQFLGLSELHQLLLDNNKITTLGDGVFEHLTNLKRLVLDGNKIRFRKEMFDGLQTLEELSLDNCGITDLEVDAFHSIPLVAVECIQCLLKNIRVPHSISFRFLQIYQGSGTFTYPLKCESCSSPQHAEGRYLLHNCSYS
;
A
#
# COMPACT_ATOMS: atom_id res chain seq x y z
N MET A 1 4.17 7.46 42.77
CA MET A 1 4.90 6.29 42.22
C MET A 1 4.54 6.19 40.74
N SER A 2 5.52 6.43 39.88
CA SER A 2 5.35 6.47 38.42
C SER A 2 5.19 5.04 37.92
N PHE A 3 3.99 4.66 37.47
CA PHE A 3 3.82 3.41 36.74
C PHE A 3 4.39 3.63 35.34
N CYS A 4 5.55 3.02 35.10
CA CYS A 4 6.16 2.94 33.80
C CYS A 4 5.13 2.31 32.84
N CYS A 5 4.72 3.05 31.80
CA CYS A 5 3.98 2.53 30.67
C CYS A 5 4.84 1.45 29.99
N LEU A 6 4.71 0.20 30.45
CA LEU A 6 5.16 -0.95 29.69
C LEU A 6 4.26 -1.01 28.46
N ASN A 7 4.81 -0.69 27.30
CA ASN A 7 4.20 -0.92 25.99
C ASN A 7 3.83 -2.41 25.89
N LEU A 8 2.58 -2.75 26.25
CA LEU A 8 2.14 -4.13 26.35
C LEU A 8 1.74 -4.64 24.97
N GLN A 9 2.45 -5.68 24.53
CA GLN A 9 2.08 -6.51 23.39
C GLN A 9 1.19 -7.65 23.89
N VAL A 10 -0.03 -7.75 23.37
CA VAL A 10 -0.94 -8.86 23.66
C VAL A 10 -0.86 -9.88 22.52
N ILE A 11 -0.63 -11.14 22.89
CA ILE A 11 -0.51 -12.27 21.94
C ILE A 11 -1.76 -13.14 22.11
N PHE A 12 -2.48 -13.35 21.01
CA PHE A 12 -3.63 -14.26 20.94
C PHE A 12 -3.24 -15.51 20.14
N LYS A 13 -3.56 -16.70 20.65
CA LYS A 13 -3.19 -18.00 20.04
C LYS A 13 -4.40 -18.93 19.95
N ASP A 14 -4.36 -19.83 18.97
CA ASP A 14 -5.36 -20.86 18.65
C ASP A 14 -6.77 -20.34 18.31
N GLU A 15 -6.85 -19.10 17.81
CA GLU A 15 -8.11 -18.46 17.42
C GLU A 15 -8.62 -19.02 16.08
N LYS A 16 -9.79 -19.67 16.11
CA LYS A 16 -10.45 -20.26 14.91
C LYS A 16 -11.31 -19.24 14.17
N VAL A 17 -11.90 -18.29 14.88
CA VAL A 17 -12.70 -17.16 14.39
C VAL A 17 -12.55 -16.07 15.44
N LEU A 18 -12.41 -14.80 15.03
CA LEU A 18 -12.54 -13.70 15.98
C LEU A 18 -14.00 -13.61 16.44
N SER A 19 -14.32 -14.30 17.53
CA SER A 19 -15.58 -14.19 18.25
C SER A 19 -15.50 -12.96 19.16
N THR A 20 -16.61 -12.23 19.31
CA THR A 20 -16.72 -11.00 20.11
C THR A 20 -16.31 -11.18 21.58
N ALA A 21 -16.29 -12.42 22.08
CA ALA A 21 -16.03 -12.72 23.48
C ALA A 21 -14.54 -12.73 23.85
N ASP A 22 -13.66 -13.09 22.90
CA ASP A 22 -12.25 -13.35 23.21
C ASP A 22 -11.36 -12.10 23.06
N LEU A 23 -11.88 -11.06 22.39
CA LEU A 23 -11.14 -9.86 21.99
C LEU A 23 -11.63 -8.55 22.58
N ASP A 24 -12.34 -8.56 23.71
CA ASP A 24 -12.60 -7.30 24.40
C ASP A 24 -11.30 -6.79 25.06
N ILE A 25 -10.44 -6.17 24.23
CA ILE A 25 -9.23 -5.45 24.63
C ILE A 25 -9.59 -4.37 25.68
N ASN A 26 -10.86 -3.97 25.76
CA ASN A 26 -11.38 -2.95 26.67
C ASN A 26 -11.79 -3.51 28.04
N ASN A 27 -11.93 -4.82 28.20
CA ASN A 27 -12.26 -5.45 29.49
C ASN A 27 -11.01 -5.73 30.34
N LYS A 28 -9.87 -5.15 29.96
CA LYS A 28 -8.61 -5.26 30.69
C LYS A 28 -8.27 -3.90 31.29
N SER A 29 -7.91 -3.87 32.57
CA SER A 29 -7.56 -2.67 33.35
C SER A 29 -6.25 -1.99 32.90
N PHE A 30 -5.75 -2.31 31.70
CA PHE A 30 -4.44 -1.91 31.21
C PHE A 30 -4.50 -1.53 29.73
N HIS A 31 -3.64 -0.58 29.37
CA HIS A 31 -3.54 0.00 28.03
C HIS A 31 -2.87 -0.99 27.06
N VAL A 32 -3.57 -1.35 25.98
CA VAL A 32 -3.00 -2.17 24.91
C VAL A 32 -2.58 -1.28 23.76
N GLU A 33 -1.29 -1.35 23.42
CA GLU A 33 -0.71 -0.62 22.29
C GLU A 33 -0.50 -1.53 21.08
N ARG A 34 -0.12 -2.79 21.32
CA ARG A 34 0.18 -3.73 20.24
C ARG A 34 -0.58 -5.03 20.45
N ALA A 35 -1.21 -5.53 19.40
CA ALA A 35 -1.89 -6.82 19.42
C ALA A 35 -1.37 -7.70 18.28
N THR A 36 -1.02 -8.94 18.57
CA THR A 36 -0.68 -9.92 17.53
C THR A 36 -1.59 -11.13 17.61
N PHE A 37 -2.12 -11.46 16.44
CA PHE A 37 -2.93 -12.62 16.09
C PHE A 37 -2.18 -13.50 15.09
N CYS A 38 -0.86 -13.33 14.98
CA CYS A 38 -0.07 -14.06 14.00
C CYS A 38 -0.10 -15.58 14.26
N ASP A 39 0.00 -16.38 13.20
CA ASP A 39 0.04 -17.85 13.27
C ASP A 39 -1.23 -18.49 13.84
N ASN A 40 -2.39 -17.95 13.46
CA ASN A 40 -3.71 -18.47 13.84
C ASN A 40 -4.48 -19.04 12.65
N SER A 41 -5.73 -19.44 12.87
CA SER A 41 -6.62 -19.98 11.82
C SER A 41 -7.77 -19.04 11.46
N ILE A 42 -7.61 -17.74 11.67
CA ILE A 42 -8.64 -16.74 11.40
C ILE A 42 -8.95 -16.71 9.90
N THR A 43 -10.22 -16.75 9.55
CA THR A 43 -10.71 -16.74 8.16
C THR A 43 -11.43 -15.47 7.76
N SER A 44 -11.94 -14.70 8.73
CA SER A 44 -12.69 -13.46 8.48
C SER A 44 -12.56 -12.50 9.65
N LEU A 45 -12.55 -11.20 9.34
CA LEU A 45 -12.53 -10.11 10.32
C LEU A 45 -13.85 -9.37 10.29
N ARG A 46 -14.45 -9.18 11.47
CA ARG A 46 -15.76 -8.55 11.64
C ARG A 46 -15.65 -7.22 12.37
N LYS A 47 -16.62 -6.32 12.17
CA LYS A 47 -16.69 -5.05 12.90
C LYS A 47 -17.19 -5.28 14.33
N VAL A 48 -16.27 -5.65 15.22
CA VAL A 48 -16.57 -6.00 16.62
C VAL A 48 -15.85 -5.12 17.63
N TRP A 49 -14.89 -4.30 17.19
CA TRP A 49 -14.09 -3.47 18.08
C TRP A 49 -14.79 -2.13 18.31
N GLU A 50 -15.50 -2.00 19.43
CA GLU A 50 -16.26 -0.78 19.71
C GLU A 50 -15.41 0.36 20.32
N LYS A 51 -14.28 0.05 20.96
CA LYS A 51 -13.47 1.05 21.71
C LYS A 51 -11.94 0.87 21.65
N SER A 52 -11.37 0.59 20.49
CA SER A 52 -9.92 0.27 20.38
C SER A 52 -9.01 1.45 19.99
N CYS A 53 -9.31 2.66 20.47
CA CYS A 53 -8.63 3.89 20.04
C CYS A 53 -7.16 4.03 20.48
N SER A 54 -6.66 3.16 21.35
CA SER A 54 -5.28 3.22 21.88
C SER A 54 -4.28 2.31 21.17
N VAL A 55 -4.75 1.37 20.35
CA VAL A 55 -3.89 0.37 19.71
C VAL A 55 -3.20 1.01 18.51
N ILE A 56 -1.87 0.92 18.48
CA ILE A 56 -0.99 1.50 17.46
C ILE A 56 -0.49 0.45 16.46
N GLU A 57 -0.52 -0.84 16.79
CA GLU A 57 -0.03 -1.91 15.92
C GLU A 57 -0.88 -3.18 16.05
N ILE A 58 -1.31 -3.72 14.92
CA ILE A 58 -2.01 -5.01 14.87
C ILE A 58 -1.39 -5.91 13.81
N ASP A 59 -1.08 -7.14 14.22
CA ASP A 59 -0.53 -8.16 13.34
C ASP A 59 -1.47 -9.34 13.16
N PHE A 60 -2.02 -9.52 11.95
CA PHE A 60 -2.84 -10.66 11.53
C PHE A 60 -2.10 -11.60 10.57
N SER A 61 -0.77 -11.54 10.52
CA SER A 61 0.01 -12.31 9.55
C SER A 61 -0.16 -13.82 9.73
N ARG A 62 0.13 -14.59 8.67
CA ARG A 62 0.13 -16.08 8.71
C ARG A 62 -1.20 -16.66 9.24
N ASN A 63 -2.31 -16.11 8.74
CA ASN A 63 -3.66 -16.60 8.99
C ASN A 63 -4.28 -17.16 7.70
N LYS A 64 -5.60 -17.37 7.69
CA LYS A 64 -6.36 -17.84 6.53
C LYS A 64 -7.41 -16.82 6.11
N ILE A 65 -7.17 -15.52 6.36
CA ILE A 65 -8.18 -14.47 6.19
C ILE A 65 -8.50 -14.33 4.71
N VAL A 66 -9.78 -14.49 4.37
CA VAL A 66 -10.32 -14.33 3.01
C VAL A 66 -11.18 -13.06 2.94
N HIS A 67 -11.74 -12.62 4.06
CA HIS A 67 -12.71 -11.52 4.09
C HIS A 67 -12.46 -10.56 5.26
N ILE A 68 -12.61 -9.26 4.98
CA ILE A 68 -12.62 -8.17 5.95
C ILE A 68 -13.96 -7.46 5.80
N GLU A 69 -14.74 -7.41 6.88
CA GLU A 69 -16.00 -6.67 6.92
C GLU A 69 -15.76 -5.15 6.81
N SER A 70 -16.70 -4.45 6.19
CA SER A 70 -16.69 -3.00 6.07
C SER A 70 -16.58 -2.32 7.45
N GLY A 71 -15.62 -1.41 7.59
CA GLY A 71 -15.37 -0.69 8.83
C GLY A 71 -14.86 -1.57 9.96
N ALA A 72 -14.33 -2.77 9.67
CA ALA A 72 -13.67 -3.63 10.65
C ALA A 72 -12.69 -2.83 11.52
N PHE A 73 -11.94 -1.89 10.96
CA PHE A 73 -10.95 -1.13 11.73
C PHE A 73 -11.37 0.29 12.15
N ALA A 74 -12.65 0.66 12.00
CA ALA A 74 -13.08 2.06 12.14
C ALA A 74 -12.88 2.68 13.54
N SER A 75 -12.70 1.86 14.57
CA SER A 75 -12.45 2.33 15.94
C SER A 75 -10.96 2.49 16.27
N PHE A 76 -10.05 1.97 15.45
CA PHE A 76 -8.60 2.01 15.68
C PHE A 76 -7.97 3.30 15.18
N ARG A 77 -8.39 4.43 15.75
CA ARG A 77 -8.00 5.77 15.29
C ARG A 77 -6.52 6.11 15.49
N ALA A 78 -5.82 5.40 16.37
CA ALA A 78 -4.38 5.57 16.60
C ALA A 78 -3.52 4.52 15.87
N LEU A 79 -4.14 3.65 15.05
CA LEU A 79 -3.43 2.55 14.42
C LEU A 79 -2.39 3.07 13.43
N ASN A 80 -1.14 2.76 13.69
CA ASN A 80 0.01 3.16 12.90
C ASN A 80 0.46 2.03 11.95
N LYS A 81 0.37 0.77 12.39
CA LYS A 81 0.84 -0.40 11.64
C LYS A 81 -0.19 -1.52 11.60
N LEU A 82 -0.40 -2.06 10.41
CA LEU A 82 -1.34 -3.14 10.17
C LEU A 82 -0.73 -4.19 9.25
N HIS A 83 -0.66 -5.43 9.73
CA HIS A 83 -0.03 -6.54 9.01
C HIS A 83 -1.06 -7.60 8.62
N PHE A 84 -1.11 -7.92 7.33
CA PHE A 84 -1.91 -8.99 6.74
C PHE A 84 -1.08 -9.97 5.92
N SER A 85 0.24 -9.94 6.07
CA SER A 85 1.17 -10.76 5.30
C SER A 85 0.80 -12.25 5.39
N ASN A 86 0.92 -12.99 4.29
CA ASN A 86 0.65 -14.43 4.26
C ASN A 86 -0.80 -14.80 4.66
N ASN A 87 -1.78 -14.17 4.02
CA ASN A 87 -3.21 -14.49 4.15
C ASN A 87 -3.79 -14.94 2.78
N LYS A 88 -5.12 -14.91 2.64
CA LYS A 88 -5.84 -15.36 1.44
C LYS A 88 -6.75 -14.27 0.87
N LEU A 89 -6.45 -13.00 1.15
CA LEU A 89 -7.21 -11.86 0.63
C LEU A 89 -7.11 -11.84 -0.89
N SER A 90 -8.25 -11.71 -1.57
CA SER A 90 -8.31 -11.66 -3.04
C SER A 90 -8.75 -10.31 -3.59
N GLN A 91 -9.50 -9.55 -2.81
CA GLN A 91 -10.02 -8.25 -3.17
C GLN A 91 -10.01 -7.32 -1.96
N LEU A 92 -9.71 -6.05 -2.20
CA LEU A 92 -9.78 -4.99 -1.19
C LEU A 92 -10.78 -3.91 -1.61
N LYS A 93 -11.54 -3.37 -0.66
CA LYS A 93 -12.59 -2.36 -0.87
C LYS A 93 -12.37 -1.13 0.01
N ARG A 94 -12.81 0.04 -0.47
CA ARG A 94 -12.71 1.36 0.21
C ARG A 94 -13.11 1.32 1.68
N ASP A 95 -14.23 0.69 1.97
CA ASP A 95 -14.86 0.66 3.29
C ASP A 95 -14.13 -0.23 4.30
N GLN A 96 -13.23 -1.12 3.88
CA GLN A 96 -12.48 -2.01 4.77
C GLN A 96 -11.42 -1.27 5.60
N PHE A 97 -10.87 -0.18 5.07
CA PHE A 97 -9.85 0.65 5.72
C PHE A 97 -10.41 1.98 6.25
N LEU A 98 -11.74 2.10 6.35
CA LEU A 98 -12.40 3.29 6.86
C LEU A 98 -11.91 3.63 8.27
N GLY A 99 -11.52 4.89 8.49
CA GLY A 99 -11.11 5.41 9.81
C GLY A 99 -9.62 5.25 10.13
N LEU A 100 -8.83 4.65 9.24
CA LEU A 100 -7.38 4.43 9.43
C LEU A 100 -6.52 5.61 8.95
N SER A 101 -6.88 6.84 9.33
CA SER A 101 -6.17 8.06 8.89
C SER A 101 -4.74 8.16 9.43
N GLU A 102 -4.47 7.55 10.58
CA GLU A 102 -3.14 7.54 11.23
C GLU A 102 -2.25 6.38 10.80
N LEU A 103 -2.71 5.54 9.85
CA LEU A 103 -1.95 4.38 9.42
C LEU A 103 -0.74 4.80 8.59
N HIS A 104 0.45 4.39 9.03
CA HIS A 104 1.72 4.67 8.35
C HIS A 104 2.25 3.45 7.59
N GLN A 105 1.95 2.23 8.04
CA GLN A 105 2.43 1.01 7.40
C GLN A 105 1.31 -0.01 7.20
N LEU A 106 1.16 -0.49 5.97
CA LEU A 106 0.23 -1.54 5.60
C LEU A 106 0.97 -2.64 4.84
N LEU A 107 1.05 -3.84 5.44
CA LEU A 107 1.69 -5.00 4.82
C LEU A 107 0.63 -5.98 4.34
N LEU A 108 0.61 -6.23 3.03
CA LEU A 108 -0.36 -7.09 2.35
C LEU A 108 0.34 -8.15 1.47
N ASP A 109 1.64 -8.35 1.68
CA ASP A 109 2.44 -9.29 0.90
C ASP A 109 1.95 -10.74 1.04
N ASN A 110 2.25 -11.55 0.03
CA ASN A 110 1.95 -12.97 0.00
C ASN A 110 0.45 -13.27 0.24
N ASN A 111 -0.42 -12.47 -0.37
CA ASN A 111 -1.85 -12.72 -0.43
C ASN A 111 -2.24 -13.22 -1.84
N LYS A 112 -3.53 -13.14 -2.19
CA LYS A 112 -4.07 -13.51 -3.51
C LYS A 112 -4.75 -12.33 -4.18
N ILE A 113 -4.33 -11.12 -3.86
CA ILE A 113 -5.01 -9.90 -4.28
C ILE A 113 -4.88 -9.76 -5.79
N THR A 114 -6.02 -9.72 -6.46
CA THR A 114 -6.11 -9.47 -7.90
C THR A 114 -6.77 -8.13 -8.21
N THR A 115 -7.63 -7.65 -7.31
CA THR A 115 -8.41 -6.42 -7.50
C THR A 115 -8.30 -5.51 -6.29
N LEU A 116 -7.92 -4.26 -6.54
CA LEU A 116 -8.03 -3.14 -5.61
C LEU A 116 -9.24 -2.29 -6.02
N GLY A 117 -10.25 -2.18 -5.15
CA GLY A 117 -11.47 -1.40 -5.40
C GLY A 117 -11.22 0.11 -5.51
N ASP A 118 -12.18 0.84 -6.05
CA ASP A 118 -12.06 2.31 -6.25
C ASP A 118 -11.86 3.01 -4.90
N GLY A 119 -10.85 3.87 -4.82
CA GLY A 119 -10.54 4.60 -3.58
C GLY A 119 -10.19 3.70 -2.40
N VAL A 120 -9.68 2.48 -2.63
CA VAL A 120 -9.33 1.56 -1.53
C VAL A 120 -8.40 2.18 -0.47
N PHE A 121 -7.57 3.13 -0.89
CA PHE A 121 -6.61 3.83 -0.03
C PHE A 121 -6.99 5.28 0.31
N GLU A 122 -8.19 5.73 -0.07
CA GLU A 122 -8.63 7.12 0.09
C GLU A 122 -8.60 7.61 1.55
N HIS A 123 -8.80 6.70 2.50
CA HIS A 123 -8.75 7.00 3.93
C HIS A 123 -7.35 6.90 4.55
N LEU A 124 -6.36 6.37 3.82
CA LEU A 124 -4.99 6.12 4.31
C LEU A 124 -4.06 7.33 4.07
N THR A 125 -4.54 8.51 4.45
CA THR A 125 -3.92 9.81 4.09
C THR A 125 -2.52 10.06 4.67
N ASN A 126 -2.09 9.31 5.70
CA ASN A 126 -0.73 9.37 6.27
C ASN A 126 0.12 8.13 5.95
N LEU A 127 -0.30 7.27 5.02
CA LEU A 127 0.42 6.05 4.70
C LEU A 127 1.80 6.38 4.11
N LYS A 128 2.83 5.79 4.70
CA LYS A 128 4.24 5.94 4.30
C LYS A 128 4.75 4.72 3.57
N ARG A 129 4.32 3.53 3.99
CA ARG A 129 4.80 2.26 3.47
C ARG A 129 3.65 1.33 3.11
N LEU A 130 3.63 0.88 1.86
CA LEU A 130 2.69 -0.10 1.34
C LEU A 130 3.46 -1.25 0.68
N VAL A 131 3.25 -2.46 1.19
CA VAL A 131 3.86 -3.68 0.65
C VAL A 131 2.80 -4.59 0.08
N LEU A 132 2.88 -4.87 -1.20
CA LEU A 132 1.91 -5.67 -1.95
C LEU A 132 2.55 -6.88 -2.64
N ASP A 133 3.78 -7.24 -2.25
CA ASP A 133 4.58 -8.27 -2.88
C ASP A 133 3.86 -9.64 -2.98
N GLY A 134 4.17 -10.43 -4.00
CA GLY A 134 3.64 -11.78 -4.17
C GLY A 134 2.13 -11.85 -4.44
N ASN A 135 1.48 -10.74 -4.76
CA ASN A 135 0.09 -10.70 -5.22
C ASN A 135 0.00 -10.83 -6.76
N LYS A 136 -1.20 -10.74 -7.34
CA LYS A 136 -1.41 -10.81 -8.81
C LYS A 136 -2.29 -9.65 -9.28
N ILE A 137 -1.86 -8.44 -8.95
CA ILE A 137 -2.70 -7.25 -9.02
C ILE A 137 -2.86 -6.83 -10.48
N ARG A 138 -4.11 -6.63 -10.90
CA ARG A 138 -4.41 -5.98 -12.16
C ARG A 138 -4.28 -4.47 -11.98
N PHE A 139 -3.26 -3.88 -12.60
CA PHE A 139 -3.02 -2.44 -12.54
C PHE A 139 -4.07 -1.68 -13.33
N ARG A 140 -4.46 -0.53 -12.79
CA ARG A 140 -5.40 0.39 -13.43
C ARG A 140 -5.11 1.84 -13.07
N LYS A 141 -5.64 2.76 -13.87
CA LYS A 141 -5.62 4.20 -13.56
C LYS A 141 -6.17 4.49 -12.15
N GLU A 142 -5.59 5.48 -11.46
CA GLU A 142 -6.05 6.00 -10.16
C GLU A 142 -6.06 4.99 -9.00
N MET A 143 -5.47 3.80 -9.17
CA MET A 143 -5.55 2.73 -8.17
C MET A 143 -4.83 3.03 -6.85
N PHE A 144 -3.88 3.97 -6.87
CA PHE A 144 -3.11 4.43 -5.71
C PHE A 144 -3.54 5.83 -5.21
N ASP A 145 -4.71 6.31 -5.65
CA ASP A 145 -5.25 7.58 -5.16
C ASP A 145 -5.47 7.56 -3.65
N GLY A 146 -5.20 8.69 -3.00
CA GLY A 146 -5.20 8.84 -1.53
C GLY A 146 -3.84 8.61 -0.87
N LEU A 147 -2.83 8.12 -1.61
CA LEU A 147 -1.50 7.83 -1.08
C LEU A 147 -0.51 9.00 -1.28
N GLN A 148 -0.91 10.24 -0.96
CA GLN A 148 -0.08 11.42 -1.23
C GLN A 148 1.17 11.52 -0.35
N THR A 149 1.21 10.79 0.77
CA THR A 149 2.34 10.79 1.71
C THR A 149 3.28 9.61 1.53
N LEU A 150 3.02 8.74 0.55
CA LEU A 150 3.73 7.47 0.38
C LEU A 150 5.22 7.71 0.11
N GLU A 151 6.05 6.96 0.82
CA GLU A 151 7.52 7.00 0.73
C GLU A 151 8.08 5.69 0.17
N GLU A 152 7.39 4.58 0.42
CA GLU A 152 7.80 3.25 -0.03
C GLU A 152 6.59 2.47 -0.55
N LEU A 153 6.69 2.05 -1.82
CA LEU A 153 5.77 1.10 -2.45
C LEU A 153 6.56 -0.11 -2.93
N SER A 154 6.19 -1.30 -2.47
CA SER A 154 6.77 -2.57 -2.93
C SER A 154 5.73 -3.38 -3.69
N LEU A 155 6.10 -3.81 -4.89
CA LEU A 155 5.25 -4.55 -5.84
C LEU A 155 5.99 -5.79 -6.39
N ASP A 156 6.88 -6.37 -5.60
CA ASP A 156 7.67 -7.52 -6.00
C ASP A 156 6.77 -8.68 -6.40
N ASN A 157 7.12 -9.36 -7.49
CA ASN A 157 6.39 -10.55 -7.95
C ASN A 157 4.87 -10.34 -8.11
N CYS A 158 4.41 -9.11 -8.40
CA CYS A 158 2.99 -8.80 -8.58
C CYS A 158 2.39 -9.25 -9.92
N GLY A 159 3.18 -9.91 -10.78
CA GLY A 159 2.74 -10.36 -12.11
C GLY A 159 2.47 -9.23 -13.09
N ILE A 160 3.21 -8.12 -12.97
CA ILE A 160 3.06 -6.93 -13.81
C ILE A 160 3.45 -7.28 -15.25
N THR A 161 2.47 -7.42 -16.14
CA THR A 161 2.71 -7.63 -17.58
C THR A 161 2.65 -6.34 -18.37
N ASP A 162 1.71 -5.47 -18.01
CA ASP A 162 1.46 -4.19 -18.66
C ASP A 162 1.13 -3.16 -17.57
N LEU A 163 1.82 -2.02 -17.60
CA LEU A 163 1.50 -0.88 -16.75
C LEU A 163 0.56 0.04 -17.51
N GLU A 164 -0.65 0.22 -17.00
CA GLU A 164 -1.55 1.25 -17.52
C GLU A 164 -0.91 2.62 -17.27
N VAL A 165 -0.92 3.44 -18.30
CA VAL A 165 -0.46 4.84 -18.26
C VAL A 165 -1.27 5.52 -17.15
N ASP A 166 -0.59 6.23 -16.25
CA ASP A 166 -1.16 6.91 -15.10
C ASP A 166 -1.49 6.06 -13.85
N ALA A 167 -1.24 4.75 -13.80
CA ALA A 167 -1.49 3.98 -12.56
C ALA A 167 -0.80 4.56 -11.31
N PHE A 168 0.34 5.24 -11.48
CA PHE A 168 1.14 5.84 -10.42
C PHE A 168 1.06 7.37 -10.35
N HIS A 169 0.15 8.02 -11.09
CA HIS A 169 0.14 9.50 -11.20
C HIS A 169 -0.05 10.22 -9.87
N SER A 170 -0.67 9.55 -8.88
CA SER A 170 -1.10 10.12 -7.60
C SER A 170 -0.11 9.88 -6.45
N ILE A 171 0.92 9.05 -6.65
CA ILE A 171 1.92 8.77 -5.61
C ILE A 171 3.18 9.62 -5.79
N PRO A 172 3.86 10.02 -4.70
CA PRO A 172 5.11 10.77 -4.77
C PRO A 172 6.23 10.02 -5.50
N LEU A 173 7.10 10.76 -6.20
CA LEU A 173 8.24 10.21 -6.96
C LEU A 173 9.14 9.31 -6.09
N VAL A 174 9.35 9.67 -4.82
CA VAL A 174 10.16 8.91 -3.86
C VAL A 174 9.64 7.48 -3.66
N ALA A 175 8.32 7.27 -3.64
CA ALA A 175 7.74 5.93 -3.54
C ALA A 175 7.96 5.11 -4.81
N VAL A 176 8.04 5.77 -5.97
CA VAL A 176 8.25 5.11 -7.25
C VAL A 176 9.71 4.77 -7.49
N GLU A 177 10.66 5.54 -6.92
CA GLU A 177 12.10 5.26 -6.97
C GLU A 177 12.45 3.86 -6.42
N CYS A 178 11.75 3.40 -5.38
CA CYS A 178 11.93 2.05 -4.83
C CYS A 178 11.47 0.94 -5.79
N ILE A 179 10.49 1.21 -6.66
CA ILE A 179 9.93 0.23 -7.62
C ILE A 179 10.87 0.03 -8.83
N GLN A 180 11.76 1.00 -9.10
CA GLN A 180 12.61 1.04 -10.31
C GLN A 180 13.47 -0.21 -10.50
N CYS A 181 13.88 -0.89 -9.43
CA CYS A 181 14.67 -2.11 -9.51
C CYS A 181 13.92 -3.27 -10.21
N LEU A 182 12.58 -3.23 -10.22
CA LEU A 182 11.69 -4.31 -10.60
C LEU A 182 11.12 -4.16 -12.01
N LEU A 183 11.15 -2.95 -12.55
CA LEU A 183 10.58 -2.63 -13.87
C LEU A 183 11.56 -2.83 -15.03
N LYS A 184 12.76 -3.37 -14.79
CA LYS A 184 13.85 -3.50 -15.78
C LYS A 184 13.47 -4.26 -17.06
N ASN A 185 12.38 -5.03 -17.05
CA ASN A 185 11.91 -5.84 -18.19
C ASN A 185 10.47 -5.52 -18.64
N ILE A 186 9.85 -4.44 -18.17
CA ILE A 186 8.47 -4.11 -18.52
C ILE A 186 8.43 -3.20 -19.75
N ARG A 187 7.54 -3.53 -20.70
CA ARG A 187 7.31 -2.74 -21.90
C ARG A 187 6.61 -1.44 -21.52
N VAL A 188 7.33 -0.33 -21.63
CA VAL A 188 6.85 1.03 -21.32
C VAL A 188 5.92 1.51 -22.45
N PRO A 189 4.64 1.86 -22.19
CA PRO A 189 3.77 2.43 -23.20
C PRO A 189 4.26 3.81 -23.68
N HIS A 190 4.05 4.11 -24.96
CA HIS A 190 4.54 5.32 -25.63
C HIS A 190 4.01 6.66 -25.07
N SER A 191 3.01 6.64 -24.19
CA SER A 191 2.31 7.83 -23.70
C SER A 191 2.54 8.16 -22.21
N ILE A 192 3.60 7.62 -21.60
CA ILE A 192 3.96 8.00 -20.23
C ILE A 192 4.46 9.46 -20.19
N SER A 193 3.90 10.26 -19.27
CA SER A 193 4.34 11.61 -18.98
C SER A 193 5.84 11.67 -18.69
N PHE A 194 6.55 12.66 -19.24
CA PHE A 194 8.02 12.85 -19.06
C PHE A 194 8.47 12.85 -17.60
N ARG A 195 7.60 13.22 -16.66
CA ARG A 195 7.87 13.16 -15.22
C ARG A 195 8.14 11.73 -14.72
N PHE A 196 7.61 10.72 -15.42
CA PHE A 196 7.74 9.30 -15.10
C PHE A 196 8.76 8.56 -16.00
N LEU A 197 9.35 9.22 -17.00
CA LEU A 197 10.48 8.67 -17.77
C LEU A 197 11.76 8.56 -16.92
N GLN A 198 11.93 9.41 -15.90
CA GLN A 198 13.05 9.33 -14.96
C GLN A 198 13.00 8.07 -14.08
N ILE A 199 11.83 7.46 -13.90
CA ILE A 199 11.67 6.21 -13.15
C ILE A 199 12.25 5.00 -13.90
N TYR A 200 12.37 5.09 -15.22
CA TYR A 200 12.96 4.04 -16.05
C TYR A 200 14.43 4.31 -16.40
N GLN A 201 14.91 5.54 -16.19
CA GLN A 201 16.28 5.94 -16.46
C GLN A 201 17.14 5.70 -15.22
N GLY A 202 17.60 4.45 -15.05
CA GLY A 202 18.96 4.28 -14.53
C GLY A 202 19.94 5.09 -15.39
N SER A 203 21.15 5.34 -14.89
CA SER A 203 22.23 6.12 -15.53
C SER A 203 22.67 5.67 -16.95
N GLY A 204 21.93 4.79 -17.62
CA GLY A 204 22.10 4.39 -19.01
C GLY A 204 21.33 5.29 -19.97
N THR A 205 22.05 5.81 -20.96
CA THR A 205 21.51 6.46 -22.16
C THR A 205 20.54 5.53 -22.89
N PHE A 206 19.28 5.95 -23.06
CA PHE A 206 18.39 5.35 -24.05
C PHE A 206 18.47 6.10 -25.37
N THR A 207 18.72 5.38 -26.46
CA THR A 207 18.50 5.84 -27.82
C THR A 207 17.08 5.45 -28.26
N TYR A 208 16.12 6.33 -28.01
CA TYR A 208 14.86 6.33 -28.76
C TYR A 208 14.70 7.68 -29.45
N PRO A 209 14.19 7.72 -30.69
CA PRO A 209 13.90 8.97 -31.36
C PRO A 209 12.69 9.60 -30.69
N LEU A 210 12.92 10.62 -29.85
CA LEU A 210 11.88 11.54 -29.41
C LEU A 210 11.34 12.28 -30.64
N LYS A 211 10.25 11.79 -31.25
CA LYS A 211 9.43 12.64 -32.10
C LYS A 211 8.53 13.45 -31.19
N CYS A 212 8.97 14.67 -30.88
CA CYS A 212 8.07 15.70 -30.40
C CYS A 212 7.11 16.04 -31.55
N GLU A 213 5.82 15.72 -31.43
CA GLU A 213 4.82 16.03 -32.46
C GLU A 213 4.68 17.54 -32.73
N SER A 214 5.23 18.38 -31.86
CA SER A 214 5.28 19.84 -31.96
C SER A 214 6.59 20.39 -32.53
N CYS A 215 7.64 19.56 -32.69
CA CYS A 215 8.97 20.03 -33.06
C CYS A 215 9.48 19.30 -34.32
N SER A 216 9.40 19.99 -35.47
CA SER A 216 9.74 19.46 -36.79
C SER A 216 11.25 19.40 -37.07
N SER A 217 12.10 19.16 -36.07
CA SER A 217 13.56 19.11 -36.28
C SER A 217 14.21 17.89 -35.63
N PRO A 218 15.03 17.11 -36.36
CA PRO A 218 15.68 15.91 -35.84
C PRO A 218 16.93 16.33 -35.05
N GLN A 219 16.76 16.69 -33.77
CA GLN A 219 17.91 16.89 -32.88
C GLN A 219 18.17 15.63 -32.07
N HIS A 220 19.19 14.94 -32.58
CA HIS A 220 20.03 13.89 -32.01
C HIS A 220 19.83 13.55 -30.53
N ALA A 221 19.63 12.25 -30.34
CA ALA A 221 19.89 11.54 -29.11
C ALA A 221 21.33 11.79 -28.64
N GLU A 222 21.48 12.52 -27.53
CA GLU A 222 22.52 12.27 -26.55
C GLU A 222 22.08 12.94 -25.25
N GLY A 223 21.96 12.15 -24.19
CA GLY A 223 21.46 12.62 -22.91
C GLY A 223 22.34 13.72 -22.34
N ARG A 224 21.83 14.95 -22.32
CA ARG A 224 22.15 16.04 -21.37
C ARG A 224 21.35 17.29 -21.78
N TYR A 225 20.59 17.84 -20.84
CA TYR A 225 19.85 19.11 -20.91
C TYR A 225 18.66 19.20 -21.87
N LEU A 226 17.44 19.06 -21.33
CA LEU A 226 16.31 19.91 -21.68
C LEU A 226 15.40 20.10 -20.44
N LEU A 227 15.94 20.76 -19.41
CA LEU A 227 15.19 21.23 -18.24
C LEU A 227 14.85 22.73 -18.33
N HIS A 228 15.08 23.37 -19.47
CA HIS A 228 14.70 24.76 -19.65
C HIS A 228 13.92 24.93 -20.94
N ASN A 229 12.69 25.45 -20.78
CA ASN A 229 11.87 26.08 -21.80
C ASN A 229 11.01 25.15 -22.67
N CYS A 230 9.91 24.66 -22.10
CA CYS A 230 8.65 24.64 -22.84
C CYS A 230 7.59 25.33 -21.98
N SER A 231 7.40 26.62 -22.23
CA SER A 231 6.31 27.44 -21.71
C SER A 231 4.97 26.96 -22.26
N TYR A 232 3.98 26.87 -21.38
CA TYR A 232 2.59 26.63 -21.74
C TYR A 232 2.06 27.73 -22.68
N SER A 233 1.52 27.31 -23.82
CA SER A 233 0.53 28.06 -24.60
C SER A 233 -0.49 27.08 -25.14
#